data_AF-A0A945RLR1-F1
#
_entry.id   AF-A0A945RLR1-F1
#
_cell.length_a   1.000
_cell.length_b   1.000
_cell.length_c   1.000
_cell.angle_alpha   90.00
_cell.angle_beta   90.00
_cell.angle_gamma   90.00
#
_symmetry.space_group_name_H-M   'P 1'
#
loop_
_entity.id
_entity.type
_entity.pdbx_description
1 polymer ?
#
loop_
_entity_poly.entity_id
_entity_poly.type
_entity_poly.pdbx_seq_one_letter_code
_entity_poly.pdbx_strand_id
1 'polypeptide(L)' 'MENTSRVSGGKTIYGASVGILMLETRFPRIPGDIGHAGTWPFPVL' A
#
# COMPACT_ATOMS: atom_id res chain seq x y z
N MET A 1 23.68 10.55 33.09
CA MET A 1 23.86 9.84 31.80
C MET A 1 22.52 9.92 31.10
N GLU A 2 22.38 10.87 30.18
CA GLU A 2 21.10 11.15 29.52
C GLU A 2 20.99 10.25 28.29
N ASN A 3 20.09 9.26 28.35
CA ASN A 3 19.81 8.38 27.23
C ASN A 3 18.92 9.12 26.23
N THR A 4 19.52 9.91 25.34
CA THR A 4 18.82 10.45 24.17
C THR A 4 18.38 9.29 23.29
N SER A 5 17.08 9.00 23.29
CA SER A 5 16.46 8.13 22.29
C SER A 5 16.58 8.82 20.93
N ARG A 6 17.38 8.23 20.03
CA ARG A 6 17.47 8.71 18.64
C ARG A 6 16.12 8.48 17.97
N VAL A 7 15.42 9.56 17.63
CA VAL A 7 14.21 9.48 16.80
C VAL A 7 14.65 9.45 15.33
N SER A 8 14.29 8.39 14.60
CA SER A 8 14.54 8.29 13.16
C SER A 8 13.37 8.87 12.36
N GLY A 9 13.65 9.73 11.39
CA GLY A 9 12.64 10.32 10.49
C GLY A 9 12.07 9.31 9.48
N GLY A 10 11.05 9.74 8.72
CA GLY A 10 10.35 8.97 7.70
C GLY A 10 9.34 9.83 6.93
N LYS A 11 8.35 9.22 6.29
CA LYS A 11 7.22 9.97 5.71
C LYS A 11 6.38 10.58 6.84
N THR A 12 6.26 11.90 6.86
CA THR A 12 5.34 12.63 7.76
C THR A 12 3.88 12.57 7.32
N ILE A 13 3.63 12.15 6.07
CA ILE A 13 2.30 11.98 5.49
C ILE A 13 1.98 10.51 5.31
N TYR A 14 0.83 10.10 5.83
CA TYR A 14 0.28 8.74 5.81
C TYR A 14 -1.19 8.78 5.39
N GLY A 15 -1.73 7.64 4.94
CA GLY A 15 -3.15 7.52 4.58
C GLY A 15 -3.55 8.10 3.22
N ALA A 16 -2.62 8.20 2.26
CA ALA A 16 -2.97 8.60 0.90
C ALA A 16 -3.90 7.56 0.24
N SER A 17 -4.99 8.02 -0.37
CA SER A 17 -5.88 7.17 -1.16
C SER A 17 -5.22 6.80 -2.48
N VAL A 18 -5.31 5.52 -2.85
CA VAL A 18 -4.88 5.00 -4.16
C VAL A 18 -6.14 4.60 -4.93
N GLY A 19 -6.34 5.17 -6.12
CA GLY A 19 -7.38 4.75 -7.05
C GLY A 19 -6.80 3.84 -8.12
N ILE A 20 -7.50 2.75 -8.44
CA ILE A 20 -7.08 1.79 -9.48
C ILE A 20 -8.09 1.85 -10.63
N LEU A 21 -7.63 2.25 -11.81
CA LEU A 21 -8.41 2.18 -13.03
C LEU A 21 -8.01 0.93 -13.80
N MET A 22 -8.98 0.10 -14.16
CA MET A 22 -8.74 -1.17 -14.85
C MET A 22 -9.64 -1.32 -16.07
N LEU A 23 -9.12 -2.02 -17.08
CA LEU A 23 -9.93 -2.49 -18.20
C LEU A 23 -10.72 -3.73 -17.78
N GLU A 24 -11.91 -3.91 -18.36
CA GLU A 24 -12.69 -5.12 -18.21
C GLU A 24 -12.03 -6.27 -18.99
N THR A 25 -11.37 -7.16 -18.27
CA THR A 25 -10.57 -8.25 -18.85
C THR A 25 -10.91 -9.57 -18.17
N ARG A 26 -10.80 -10.68 -18.91
CA ARG A 26 -11.14 -12.02 -18.40
C ARG A 26 -9.95 -12.84 -17.86
N PHE A 27 -8.73 -12.36 -18.02
CA PHE A 27 -7.56 -13.10 -17.53
C PHE A 27 -7.47 -13.04 -15.99
N PRO A 28 -6.95 -14.10 -15.34
CA PRO A 28 -6.83 -14.13 -13.89
C PRO A 28 -5.82 -13.08 -13.41
N ARG A 29 -6.19 -12.35 -12.35
CA ARG A 29 -5.29 -11.44 -11.63
C ARG A 29 -4.64 -12.23 -10.51
N ILE A 30 -3.36 -12.58 -10.66
CA ILE A 30 -2.60 -13.34 -9.66
C ILE A 30 -2.11 -12.43 -8.52
N PRO A 31 -1.77 -12.97 -7.32
CA PRO A 31 -1.13 -12.18 -6.27
C PRO A 31 0.11 -11.44 -6.80
N GLY A 32 0.18 -10.13 -6.55
CA GLY A 32 1.20 -9.23 -7.11
C GLY A 32 0.71 -8.39 -8.29
N ASP A 33 -0.40 -8.76 -8.93
CA ASP A 33 -1.09 -7.90 -9.90
C ASP A 33 -1.82 -6.77 -9.16
N ILE A 34 -1.79 -5.55 -9.73
CA ILE A 34 -2.42 -4.36 -9.14
C ILE A 34 -3.94 -4.52 -8.94
N GLY A 35 -4.60 -5.29 -9.81
CA GLY A 35 -6.04 -5.56 -9.77
C GLY A 35 -6.44 -6.73 -8.87
N HIS A 36 -5.47 -7.39 -8.24
CA HIS A 36 -5.74 -8.44 -7.28
C HIS A 36 -5.83 -7.86 -5.87
N ALA A 37 -6.99 -7.99 -5.21
CA ALA A 37 -7.21 -7.41 -3.88
C ALA A 37 -6.19 -7.89 -2.84
N GLY A 38 -5.76 -9.16 -2.90
CA GLY A 38 -4.75 -9.73 -2.00
C GLY A 38 -3.32 -9.19 -2.19
N THR A 39 -3.07 -8.34 -3.20
CA THR A 39 -1.78 -7.67 -3.39
C THR A 39 -1.56 -6.58 -2.33
N TRP A 40 -2.64 -6.02 -1.79
CA TRP A 40 -2.58 -4.86 -0.92
C TRP A 40 -2.65 -5.28 0.55
N PRO A 41 -1.79 -4.71 1.44
CA PRO A 41 -1.84 -4.99 2.88
C PRO A 41 -2.98 -4.26 3.60
N PHE A 42 -3.93 -3.69 2.85
CA PHE A 42 -5.08 -2.95 3.33
C PHE A 42 -6.29 -3.22 2.42
N PRO A 43 -7.52 -3.04 2.91
CA PRO A 43 -8.72 -3.25 2.10
C PRO A 43 -8.75 -2.35 0.86
N VAL A 44 -9.01 -2.96 -0.29
CA VAL A 44 -9.28 -2.30 -1.58
C VAL A 44 -10.62 -2.81 -2.09
N LEU A 45 -11.48 -1.89 -2.53
CA LEU A 45 -12.85 -2.14 -3.00
C LEU A 45 -12.88 -2.39 -4.51
#